data_AF-H9FJ05-F1
#
_entry.id   AF-H9FJ05-F1
#
_cell.length_a   1.000
_cell.length_b   1.000
_cell.length_c   1.000
_cell.angle_alpha   90.00
_cell.angle_beta   90.00
_cell.angle_gamma   90.00
#
_symmetry.space_group_name_H-M   'P 1'
#
loop_
_entity.id
_entity.type
_entity.pdbx_description
1 polymer ?
#
loop_
_entity_poly.entity_id
_entity_poly.type
_entity_poly.pdbx_seq_one_letter_code
_entity_poly.pdbx_strand_id
1 'polypeptide(L)'
;YHAEPPKKHIPGYQQASSSYKIQMAEVGGLAKTMVQSITLLEHQLVEKLWVLKVLQHLSTSEVNCTIMMKAQAASGICTHLNDPDPSGQLLFRSSEILWNLLEKSSKEEVIQQLSNLECLLALKEVFTNLFMRGFSHYDRQLRNDILVITTIIAQNPEAPMIECGFTKDLILFATFNEVKSQNL
;
A
#
# COMPACT_ATOMS: atom_id res chain seq x y z
N TYR A 1 -17.05 -20.60 12.61
CA TYR A 1 -18.23 -21.14 11.92
C TYR A 1 -18.26 -20.60 10.49
N HIS A 2 -17.71 -21.34 9.52
CA HIS A 2 -17.91 -21.06 8.10
C HIS A 2 -19.02 -21.98 7.61
N ALA A 3 -20.27 -21.51 7.66
CA ALA A 3 -21.34 -22.18 6.93
C ALA A 3 -21.17 -21.81 5.45
N GLU A 4 -20.80 -22.77 4.61
CA GLU A 4 -20.89 -22.57 3.16
C GLU A 4 -22.34 -22.22 2.81
N PRO A 5 -22.59 -21.14 2.05
CA PRO A 5 -23.94 -20.82 1.64
C PRO A 5 -24.52 -21.98 0.82
N PRO A 6 -25.80 -22.33 1.01
CA PRO A 6 -26.41 -23.46 0.32
C PRO A 6 -26.32 -23.27 -1.19
N LYS A 7 -25.83 -24.31 -1.88
CA LYS A 7 -25.68 -24.36 -3.34
C LYS A 7 -27.07 -24.28 -3.99
N LYS A 8 -27.53 -23.07 -4.33
CA LYS A 8 -28.74 -22.87 -5.13
C LYS A 8 -28.44 -23.33 -6.56
N HIS A 9 -28.94 -24.51 -6.92
CA HIS A 9 -28.87 -24.99 -8.30
C HIS A 9 -29.93 -24.25 -9.12
N ILE A 10 -29.50 -23.40 -10.04
CA ILE A 10 -30.38 -22.70 -10.99
C ILE A 10 -30.38 -23.51 -12.28
N PRO A 11 -31.54 -24.01 -12.76
CA PRO A 11 -31.61 -24.83 -13.98
C PRO A 11 -30.94 -24.12 -15.16
N GLY A 12 -30.04 -24.82 -15.86
CA GLY A 12 -29.29 -24.27 -16.99
C GLY A 12 -27.99 -23.52 -16.63
N TYR A 13 -27.69 -23.34 -15.35
CA TYR A 13 -26.47 -22.65 -14.90
C TYR A 13 -25.57 -23.56 -14.06
N GLN A 14 -24.28 -23.56 -14.35
CA GLN A 14 -23.27 -24.27 -13.57
C GLN A 14 -22.50 -23.30 -12.66
N GLN A 15 -22.20 -23.74 -11.44
CA GLN A 15 -21.38 -22.97 -10.53
C GLN A 15 -19.95 -22.84 -11.10
N ALA A 16 -19.45 -21.61 -11.16
CA ALA A 16 -18.07 -21.33 -11.57
C ALA A 16 -17.06 -22.06 -10.65
N SER A 17 -16.07 -22.72 -11.26
CA SER A 17 -14.94 -23.31 -10.53
C SER A 17 -14.10 -22.23 -9.85
N SER A 18 -13.33 -22.61 -8.82
CA SER A 18 -12.40 -21.68 -8.17
C SER A 18 -11.36 -21.13 -9.16
N SER A 19 -10.82 -21.99 -10.02
CA SER A 19 -9.85 -21.60 -11.06
C SER A 19 -10.43 -20.58 -12.03
N TYR A 20 -11.68 -20.77 -12.46
CA TYR A 20 -12.35 -19.82 -13.34
C TYR A 20 -12.56 -18.47 -12.65
N LYS A 21 -12.95 -18.45 -11.36
CA LYS A 21 -13.12 -17.19 -10.61
C LYS A 21 -11.80 -16.43 -10.48
N ILE A 22 -10.69 -17.12 -10.19
CA ILE A 22 -9.36 -16.52 -10.11
C ILE A 22 -8.98 -15.94 -11.47
N GLN A 23 -9.11 -16.74 -12.53
CA GLN A 23 -8.82 -16.29 -13.89
C GLN A 23 -9.65 -15.06 -14.25
N MET A 24 -10.95 -15.05 -13.96
CA MET A 24 -11.82 -13.89 -14.24
C MET A 24 -11.43 -12.65 -13.42
N ALA A 25 -10.93 -12.81 -12.19
CA ALA A 25 -10.41 -11.69 -11.42
C ALA A 25 -9.12 -11.11 -12.04
N GLU A 26 -8.26 -11.98 -12.59
CA GLU A 26 -7.00 -11.61 -13.22
C GLU A 26 -7.18 -11.00 -14.63
N VAL A 27 -8.03 -11.60 -15.47
CA VAL A 27 -8.22 -11.16 -16.87
C VAL A 27 -9.36 -10.17 -17.05
N GLY A 28 -10.29 -10.08 -16.09
CA GLY A 28 -11.49 -9.26 -16.18
C GLY A 28 -11.28 -7.76 -15.96
N GLY A 29 -10.04 -7.29 -15.88
CA GLY A 29 -9.71 -5.87 -15.69
C GLY A 29 -10.08 -5.31 -14.31
N LEU A 30 -10.40 -6.19 -13.35
CA LEU A 30 -10.82 -5.79 -12.00
C LEU A 30 -9.72 -5.00 -11.28
N ALA A 31 -8.49 -5.49 -11.28
CA ALA A 31 -7.36 -4.83 -10.64
C ALA A 31 -7.14 -3.40 -11.19
N LYS A 32 -7.12 -3.24 -12.52
CA LYS A 32 -6.99 -1.94 -13.17
C LYS A 32 -8.14 -0.99 -12.78
N THR A 33 -9.37 -1.47 -12.82
CA THR A 33 -10.56 -0.66 -12.48
C THR A 33 -10.51 -0.20 -11.03
N MET A 34 -10.11 -1.07 -10.11
CA MET A 34 -9.98 -0.74 -8.69
C MET A 34 -8.90 0.32 -8.44
N VAL A 35 -7.73 0.22 -9.09
CA VAL A 35 -6.69 1.26 -9.00
C VAL A 35 -7.22 2.61 -9.50
N GLN A 36 -7.87 2.62 -10.67
CA GLN A 36 -8.44 3.85 -11.23
C GLN A 36 -9.56 4.43 -10.38
N SER A 37 -10.28 3.62 -9.62
CA SER A 37 -11.35 4.11 -8.74
C SER A 37 -10.83 4.87 -7.52
N ILE A 38 -9.60 4.62 -7.05
CA ILE A 38 -9.04 5.34 -5.88
C ILE A 38 -9.08 6.86 -6.10
N THR A 39 -8.71 7.32 -7.29
CA THR A 39 -8.66 8.76 -7.63
C THR A 39 -10.03 9.42 -7.68
N LEU A 40 -11.10 8.64 -7.83
CA LEU A 40 -12.48 9.14 -7.82
C LEU A 40 -13.06 9.21 -6.40
N LEU A 41 -12.38 8.63 -5.41
CA LEU A 41 -12.87 8.45 -4.03
C LEU A 41 -12.14 9.35 -3.03
N GLU A 42 -11.55 10.46 -3.46
CA GLU A 42 -10.74 11.36 -2.63
C GLU A 42 -11.42 11.68 -1.28
N HIS A 43 -12.71 12.01 -1.32
CA HIS A 43 -13.52 12.41 -0.15
C HIS A 43 -14.40 11.28 0.42
N GLN A 44 -14.25 10.04 -0.06
CA GLN A 44 -15.10 8.90 0.27
C GLN A 44 -14.28 7.81 0.96
N LEU A 45 -13.93 8.04 2.24
CA LEU A 45 -13.05 7.15 3.00
C LEU A 45 -13.57 5.71 3.06
N VAL A 46 -14.87 5.52 3.31
CA VAL A 46 -15.46 4.17 3.47
C VAL A 46 -15.30 3.35 2.19
N GLU A 47 -15.64 3.95 1.04
CA GLU A 47 -15.51 3.36 -0.28
C GLU A 47 -14.05 3.12 -0.63
N LYS A 48 -13.17 4.10 -0.36
CA LYS A 48 -11.72 3.98 -0.56
C LYS A 48 -11.15 2.78 0.23
N LEU A 49 -11.58 2.59 1.47
CA LEU A 49 -11.17 1.44 2.30
C LEU A 49 -11.63 0.10 1.70
N TRP A 50 -12.83 0.03 1.11
CA TRP A 50 -13.29 -1.17 0.40
C TRP A 50 -12.47 -1.46 -0.85
N VAL A 51 -12.16 -0.42 -1.64
CA VAL A 51 -11.29 -0.55 -2.82
C VAL A 51 -9.90 -1.03 -2.41
N LEU A 52 -9.29 -0.43 -1.39
CA LEU A 52 -7.99 -0.87 -0.87
C LEU A 52 -8.02 -2.31 -0.37
N LYS A 53 -9.13 -2.74 0.26
CA LYS A 53 -9.27 -4.14 0.67
C LYS A 53 -9.31 -5.10 -0.52
N VAL A 54 -9.99 -4.73 -1.61
CA VAL A 54 -10.00 -5.53 -2.85
C VAL A 54 -8.61 -5.56 -3.46
N LEU A 55 -7.93 -4.42 -3.55
CA LEU A 55 -6.57 -4.35 -4.08
C LEU A 55 -5.57 -5.14 -3.25
N GLN A 56 -5.67 -5.11 -1.91
CA GLN A 56 -4.88 -5.94 -1.01
C GLN A 56 -5.01 -7.42 -1.36
N HIS A 57 -6.24 -7.93 -1.52
CA HIS A 57 -6.47 -9.32 -1.94
C HIS A 57 -5.96 -9.62 -3.36
N LEU A 58 -6.14 -8.70 -4.30
CA LEU A 58 -5.67 -8.92 -5.67
C LEU A 58 -4.14 -8.89 -5.77
N SER A 59 -3.47 -8.08 -4.95
CA SER A 59 -2.02 -7.92 -4.92
C SER A 59 -1.26 -9.17 -4.46
N THR A 60 -1.94 -10.22 -4.00
CA THR A 60 -1.29 -11.51 -3.70
C THR A 60 -0.87 -12.27 -4.98
N SER A 61 -1.44 -11.92 -6.15
CA SER A 61 -1.14 -12.50 -7.46
C SER A 61 -0.20 -11.59 -8.28
N GLU A 62 0.85 -12.19 -8.85
CA GLU A 62 1.81 -11.52 -9.75
C GLU A 62 1.13 -10.94 -11.01
N VAL A 63 0.14 -11.65 -11.56
CA VAL A 63 -0.62 -11.20 -12.74
C VAL A 63 -1.36 -9.90 -12.42
N ASN A 64 -2.03 -9.86 -11.26
CA ASN A 64 -2.73 -8.66 -10.82
C ASN A 64 -1.77 -7.52 -10.48
N CYS A 65 -0.64 -7.79 -9.80
CA CYS A 65 0.38 -6.77 -9.54
C CYS A 65 0.88 -6.14 -10.85
N THR A 66 1.16 -6.95 -11.86
CA THR A 66 1.55 -6.44 -13.19
C THR A 66 0.46 -5.55 -13.82
N ILE A 67 -0.82 -5.90 -13.67
CA ILE A 67 -1.93 -5.08 -14.16
C ILE A 67 -2.07 -3.78 -13.35
N MET A 68 -1.89 -3.84 -12.03
CA MET A 68 -1.90 -2.69 -11.14
C MET A 68 -0.76 -1.71 -11.49
N MET A 69 0.43 -2.22 -11.76
CA MET A 69 1.58 -1.40 -12.17
C MET A 69 1.31 -0.65 -13.47
N LYS A 70 0.72 -1.31 -14.48
CA LYS A 70 0.26 -0.64 -15.71
C LYS A 70 -0.79 0.44 -15.47
N ALA A 71 -1.49 0.40 -14.33
CA ALA A 71 -2.48 1.38 -13.92
C ALA A 71 -1.93 2.45 -12.97
N GLN A 72 -0.60 2.54 -12.78
CA GLN A 72 0.07 3.48 -11.88
C GLN A 72 -0.32 3.29 -10.40
N ALA A 73 -0.52 2.04 -9.97
CA ALA A 73 -0.98 1.74 -8.61
C ALA A 73 0.02 2.18 -7.53
N ALA A 74 1.32 2.03 -7.75
CA ALA A 74 2.29 2.33 -6.71
C ALA A 74 2.28 3.83 -6.35
N SER A 75 2.34 4.70 -7.36
CA SER A 75 2.23 6.14 -7.14
C SER A 75 0.85 6.54 -6.63
N GLY A 76 -0.22 6.07 -7.28
CA GLY A 76 -1.59 6.41 -6.90
C GLY A 76 -1.99 5.96 -5.49
N ILE A 77 -1.45 4.87 -4.97
CA ILE A 77 -1.69 4.45 -3.58
C ILE A 77 -0.81 5.25 -2.61
N CYS A 78 0.44 5.48 -2.97
CA CYS A 78 1.42 6.14 -2.10
C CYS A 78 1.08 7.62 -1.84
N THR A 79 0.60 8.36 -2.84
CA THR A 79 0.21 9.77 -2.66
C THR A 79 -0.92 9.96 -1.65
N HIS A 80 -1.77 8.94 -1.47
CA HIS A 80 -2.88 8.94 -0.52
C HIS A 80 -2.54 8.27 0.82
N LEU A 81 -1.29 7.85 1.04
CA LEU A 81 -0.88 7.08 2.23
C LEU A 81 -1.12 7.83 3.56
N ASN A 82 -1.10 9.16 3.53
CA ASN A 82 -1.30 10.04 4.69
C ASN A 82 -2.74 10.60 4.78
N ASP A 83 -3.67 10.12 3.96
CA ASP A 83 -5.06 10.56 4.01
C ASP A 83 -5.67 10.29 5.41
N PRO A 84 -6.53 11.18 5.95
CA PRO A 84 -7.10 11.00 7.28
C PRO A 84 -7.93 9.72 7.40
N ASP A 85 -7.50 8.80 8.27
CA ASP A 85 -8.24 7.59 8.64
C ASP A 85 -8.04 7.27 10.14
N PRO A 86 -9.05 7.55 10.99
CA PRO A 86 -8.98 7.23 12.42
C PRO A 86 -8.83 5.74 12.73
N SER A 87 -9.16 4.85 11.77
CA SER A 87 -9.06 3.40 11.97
C SER A 87 -7.68 2.84 11.64
N GLY A 88 -6.81 3.60 10.96
CA GLY A 88 -5.49 3.17 10.51
C GLY A 88 -5.49 2.14 9.38
N GLN A 89 -6.66 1.71 8.89
CA GLN A 89 -6.79 0.69 7.85
C GLN A 89 -6.25 1.16 6.49
N LEU A 90 -6.34 2.46 6.20
CA LEU A 90 -5.84 3.04 4.96
C LEU A 90 -4.33 2.81 4.87
N LEU A 91 -3.59 3.32 5.86
CA LEU A 91 -2.14 3.18 5.92
C LEU A 91 -1.74 1.71 5.86
N PHE A 92 -2.38 0.86 6.66
CA PHE A 92 -2.10 -0.57 6.69
C PHE A 92 -2.21 -1.26 5.33
N ARG A 93 -3.37 -1.11 4.69
CA ARG A 93 -3.65 -1.79 3.42
C ARG A 93 -2.77 -1.24 2.32
N SER A 94 -2.58 0.07 2.29
CA SER A 94 -1.70 0.74 1.33
C SER A 94 -0.25 0.26 1.48
N SER A 95 0.29 0.18 2.70
CA SER A 95 1.64 -0.35 2.96
C SER A 95 1.78 -1.81 2.50
N GLU A 96 0.80 -2.67 2.80
CA GLU A 96 0.83 -4.08 2.35
C GLU A 96 0.74 -4.21 0.83
N ILE A 97 -0.10 -3.40 0.17
CA ILE A 97 -0.17 -3.39 -1.30
C ILE A 97 1.16 -2.96 -1.89
N LEU A 98 1.76 -1.87 -1.40
CA LEU A 98 3.06 -1.38 -1.88
C LEU A 98 4.15 -2.44 -1.70
N TRP A 99 4.15 -3.15 -0.57
CA TRP A 99 5.06 -4.26 -0.34
C TRP A 99 4.85 -5.41 -1.34
N ASN A 100 3.60 -5.83 -1.55
CA ASN A 100 3.27 -6.86 -2.53
C ASN A 100 3.65 -6.47 -3.96
N LEU A 101 3.53 -5.20 -4.34
CA LEU A 101 3.99 -4.70 -5.64
C LEU A 101 5.52 -4.82 -5.77
N LEU A 102 6.27 -4.45 -4.72
CA LEU A 102 7.73 -4.62 -4.69
C LEU A 102 8.17 -6.09 -4.81
N GLU A 103 7.42 -7.03 -4.22
CA GLU A 103 7.76 -8.45 -4.25
C GLU A 103 7.34 -9.19 -5.53
N LYS A 104 6.21 -8.78 -6.13
CA LYS A 104 5.50 -9.56 -7.16
C LYS A 104 5.36 -8.84 -8.49
N SER A 105 6.09 -7.74 -8.70
CA SER A 105 6.20 -7.06 -9.99
C SER A 105 7.63 -6.59 -10.24
N SER A 106 7.89 -5.85 -11.33
CA SER A 106 9.22 -5.29 -11.56
C SER A 106 9.55 -4.27 -10.47
N LYS A 107 10.54 -4.61 -9.65
CA LYS A 107 11.05 -3.72 -8.60
C LYS A 107 11.49 -2.36 -9.18
N GLU A 108 12.10 -2.37 -10.36
CA GLU A 108 12.55 -1.16 -11.06
C GLU A 108 11.36 -0.28 -11.45
N GLU A 109 10.28 -0.87 -11.98
CA GLU A 109 9.07 -0.12 -12.32
C GLU A 109 8.39 0.46 -11.07
N VAL A 110 8.35 -0.29 -9.97
CA VAL A 110 7.80 0.19 -8.69
C VAL A 110 8.62 1.35 -8.15
N ILE A 111 9.95 1.23 -8.15
CA ILE A 111 10.85 2.32 -7.74
C ILE A 111 10.59 3.54 -8.62
N GLN A 112 10.53 3.37 -9.95
CA GLN A 112 10.29 4.49 -10.86
C GLN A 112 8.97 5.22 -10.58
N GLN A 113 7.88 4.49 -10.30
CA GLN A 113 6.60 5.11 -9.95
C GLN A 113 6.66 5.84 -8.61
N LEU A 114 7.37 5.29 -7.61
CA LEU A 114 7.49 5.88 -6.28
C LEU A 114 8.52 7.01 -6.18
N SER A 115 9.46 7.10 -7.13
CA SER A 115 10.51 8.14 -7.24
C SER A 115 9.97 9.49 -7.70
N ASN A 116 8.87 9.97 -7.12
CA ASN A 116 8.33 11.31 -7.35
C ASN A 116 8.14 12.05 -6.02
N LEU A 117 8.03 13.37 -6.11
CA LEU A 117 7.99 14.25 -4.93
C LEU A 117 6.77 13.98 -4.04
N GLU A 118 5.59 13.77 -4.62
CA GLU A 118 4.34 13.57 -3.87
C GLU A 118 4.39 12.28 -3.04
N CYS A 119 4.86 11.19 -3.64
CA CYS A 119 5.04 9.91 -2.96
C CYS A 119 6.05 10.00 -1.81
N LEU A 120 7.20 10.64 -2.04
CA LEU A 120 8.22 10.78 -0.99
C LEU A 120 7.76 11.70 0.16
N LEU A 121 6.99 12.75 -0.14
CA LEU A 121 6.38 13.59 0.90
C LEU A 121 5.36 12.79 1.74
N ALA A 122 4.50 12.00 1.11
CA ALA A 122 3.54 11.16 1.82
C ALA A 122 4.23 10.13 2.73
N LEU A 123 5.26 9.44 2.21
CA LEU A 123 6.07 8.49 2.99
C LEU A 123 6.77 9.17 4.17
N LYS A 124 7.36 10.35 3.95
CA LYS A 124 8.04 11.14 4.98
C LYS A 124 7.08 11.54 6.10
N GLU A 125 5.91 12.04 5.77
CA GLU A 125 4.89 12.47 6.75
C GLU A 125 4.40 11.28 7.57
N VAL A 126 4.08 10.16 6.92
CA VAL A 126 3.68 8.92 7.59
C VAL A 126 4.79 8.40 8.51
N PHE A 127 6.03 8.33 8.02
CA PHE A 127 7.16 7.88 8.82
C PHE A 127 7.36 8.76 10.05
N THR A 128 7.31 10.08 9.88
CA THR A 128 7.45 11.05 10.98
C THR A 128 6.33 10.90 12.00
N ASN A 129 5.08 10.73 11.54
CA ASN A 129 3.93 10.51 12.41
C ASN A 129 4.06 9.21 13.21
N LEU A 130 4.43 8.10 12.56
CA LEU A 130 4.65 6.82 13.22
C LEU A 130 5.84 6.87 14.19
N PHE A 131 6.91 7.61 13.85
CA PHE A 131 8.06 7.76 14.71
C PHE A 131 7.72 8.56 15.99
N MET A 132 6.98 9.66 15.85
CA MET A 132 6.67 10.58 16.95
C MET A 132 5.49 10.12 17.82
N ARG A 133 4.52 9.39 17.25
CA ARG A 133 3.23 9.07 17.90
C ARG A 133 2.90 7.58 17.93
N GLY A 134 3.64 6.74 17.20
CA GLY A 134 3.40 5.31 17.10
C GLY A 134 4.05 4.54 18.23
N PHE A 135 3.28 4.25 19.29
CA PHE A 135 3.78 3.54 20.46
C PHE A 135 3.40 2.05 20.48
N SER A 136 2.40 1.64 19.69
CA SER A 136 1.99 0.24 19.64
C SER A 136 3.01 -0.62 18.88
N HIS A 137 3.00 -1.93 19.14
CA HIS A 137 3.81 -2.87 18.35
C HIS A 137 3.49 -2.82 16.87
N TYR A 138 2.23 -2.59 16.55
CA TYR A 138 1.74 -2.47 15.20
C TYR A 138 2.29 -1.21 14.50
N ASP A 139 2.25 -0.05 15.16
CA ASP A 139 2.82 1.19 14.60
C ASP A 139 4.32 1.06 14.36
N ARG A 140 5.03 0.35 15.24
CA ARG A 140 6.47 0.08 15.08
C ARG A 140 6.76 -0.81 13.86
N GLN A 141 5.90 -1.79 13.57
CA GLN A 141 6.03 -2.62 12.38
C GLN A 141 5.82 -1.77 11.12
N LEU A 142 4.71 -1.03 11.05
CA LEU A 142 4.45 -0.14 9.91
C LEU A 142 5.58 0.88 9.71
N ARG A 143 6.11 1.46 10.79
CA ARG A 143 7.25 2.39 10.70
C ARG A 143 8.45 1.74 10.03
N ASN A 144 8.76 0.49 10.39
CA ASN A 144 9.86 -0.24 9.81
C ASN A 144 9.58 -0.60 8.33
N ASP A 145 8.36 -0.99 8.00
CA ASP A 145 7.96 -1.29 6.61
C ASP A 145 8.10 -0.03 5.73
N ILE A 146 7.62 1.12 6.20
CA ILE A 146 7.77 2.41 5.50
C ILE A 146 9.25 2.79 5.34
N LEU A 147 10.08 2.54 6.36
CA LEU A 147 11.52 2.78 6.27
C LEU A 147 12.17 1.88 5.20
N VAL A 148 11.82 0.59 5.16
CA VAL A 148 12.34 -0.34 4.15
C VAL A 148 11.90 0.08 2.75
N ILE A 149 10.63 0.40 2.54
CA ILE A 149 10.12 0.91 1.25
C ILE A 149 10.90 2.17 0.84
N THR A 150 11.06 3.13 1.75
CA THR A 150 11.79 4.38 1.51
C THR A 150 13.25 4.11 1.11
N THR A 151 13.95 3.24 1.84
CA THR A 151 15.35 2.89 1.53
C THR A 151 15.50 2.16 0.21
N ILE A 152 14.50 1.37 -0.21
CA ILE A 152 14.47 0.76 -1.54
C ILE A 152 14.33 1.84 -2.63
N ILE A 153 13.42 2.81 -2.45
CA ILE A 153 13.24 3.92 -3.40
C ILE A 153 14.52 4.75 -3.51
N ALA A 154 15.20 5.00 -2.39
CA ALA A 154 16.46 5.75 -2.33
C ALA A 154 17.63 5.08 -3.08
N GLN A 155 17.48 3.83 -3.52
CA GLN A 155 18.44 3.18 -4.43
C GLN A 155 18.42 3.82 -5.83
N ASN A 156 17.33 4.50 -6.20
CA ASN A 156 17.27 5.31 -7.41
C ASN A 156 17.84 6.71 -7.16
N PRO A 157 18.94 7.10 -7.84
CA PRO A 157 19.54 8.42 -7.68
C PRO A 157 18.64 9.57 -8.16
N GLU A 158 17.62 9.28 -8.98
CA GLU A 158 16.64 10.28 -9.44
C GLU A 158 15.52 10.53 -8.42
N ALA A 159 15.42 9.73 -7.35
CA ALA A 159 14.43 9.93 -6.31
C ALA A 159 14.71 11.25 -5.55
N PRO A 160 13.75 12.18 -5.43
CA PRO A 160 13.97 13.51 -4.83
C PRO A 160 14.03 13.48 -3.28
N MET A 161 14.89 12.61 -2.72
CA MET A 161 15.06 12.34 -1.29
C MET A 161 15.59 13.57 -0.52
N ILE A 162 16.41 14.40 -1.17
CA ILE A 162 16.97 15.62 -0.58
C ILE A 162 15.94 16.74 -0.63
N GLU A 163 15.28 16.89 -1.77
CA GLU A 163 14.31 17.94 -2.08
C GLU A 163 13.06 17.84 -1.21
N CYS A 164 12.57 16.63 -0.95
CA CYS A 164 11.47 16.41 -0.01
C CYS A 164 11.91 16.56 1.47
N GLY A 165 13.22 16.65 1.74
CA GLY A 165 13.80 16.76 3.08
C GLY A 165 13.80 15.46 3.88
N PHE A 166 13.41 14.32 3.30
CA PHE A 166 13.35 13.05 4.03
C PHE A 166 14.74 12.57 4.47
N THR A 167 15.78 12.77 3.65
CA THR A 167 17.17 12.46 4.04
C THR A 167 17.59 13.19 5.32
N LYS A 168 17.20 14.46 5.47
CA LYS A 168 17.52 15.26 6.66
C LYS A 168 16.86 14.67 7.91
N ASP A 169 15.60 14.28 7.80
CA ASP A 169 14.85 13.70 8.92
C ASP A 169 15.42 12.33 9.31
N LEU A 170 15.77 11.48 8.33
CA LEU A 170 16.42 10.19 8.59
C LEU A 170 17.76 10.35 9.31
N ILE A 171 18.60 11.31 8.90
CA ILE A 171 19.87 11.60 9.58
C ILE A 171 19.62 12.07 11.02
N LEU A 172 18.64 12.97 11.22
CA LEU A 172 18.29 13.45 12.56
C LEU A 172 17.87 12.29 13.45
N PHE A 173 16.97 11.41 13.00
CA PHE A 173 16.49 10.29 13.79
C PHE A 173 17.56 9.21 14.03
N ALA A 174 18.48 8.98 13.09
CA ALA A 174 19.56 8.02 13.25
C ALA A 174 20.68 8.51 14.20
N THR A 175 20.84 9.83 14.35
CA THR A 175 21.89 10.44 15.18
C THR A 175 21.39 10.94 16.53
N PHE A 176 20.07 10.95 16.75
CA PHE A 176 19.50 11.33 18.04
C PHE A 176 19.83 10.28 19.10
N ASN A 177 20.53 10.69 20.15
CA ASN A 177 20.73 9.85 21.33
C ASN A 177 19.40 9.75 22.08
N GLU A 178 18.69 8.61 21.96
CA GLU A 178 17.54 8.32 22.81
C GLU A 178 17.95 8.40 24.29
N VAL A 179 17.56 9.49 24.97
CA VAL A 179 17.67 9.55 26.42
C VAL A 179 16.64 8.57 26.96
N LYS A 180 17.11 7.43 27.51
CA LYS A 180 16.24 6.45 28.16
C LYS A 180 15.37 7.20 29.17
N SER A 181 14.05 7.20 28.96
CA SER A 181 13.10 7.65 29.96
C SER A 181 13.34 6.79 31.21
N GLN A 182 13.93 7.38 32.24
CA GLN A 182 13.95 6.75 33.56
C GLN A 182 12.49 6.65 33.97
N ASN A 183 11.98 5.43 34.08
CA ASN A 183 10.67 5.17 34.66
C ASN A 183 10.65 5.81 36.06
N LEU A 184 9.88 6.90 36.22
CA LEU A 184 9.43 7.41 37.51
C LEU A 184 8.10 6.75 37.85
#